data_AF-A0A2N0M4F9-F1
#
_entry.id   AF-A0A2N0M4F9-F1
#
_cell.length_a   1.000
_cell.length_b   1.000
_cell.length_c   1.000
_cell.angle_alpha   90.00
_cell.angle_beta   90.00
_cell.angle_gamma   90.00
#
_symmetry.space_group_name_H-M   'P 1'
#
loop_
_entity.id
_entity.type
_entity.pdbx_description
1 polymer ?
#
loop_
_entity_poly.entity_id
_entity_poly.type
_entity_poly.pdbx_seq_one_letter_code
_entity_poly.pdbx_strand_id
1 'polypeptide(L)'
;MAISGTISVTAAGTSVQAANKGNARSLVFKARNNNTGTCYLGASDVSSTDGTSLVPGESIQLELANAISTSQFWADAANNNDQIDFIGND
;
A
#
# COMPACT_ATOMS: atom_id res chain seq x y z
N MET A 1 -5.31 -16.86 -8.66
CA MET A 1 -6.10 -16.71 -7.41
C MET A 1 -6.08 -15.23 -7.04
N ALA A 2 -7.21 -14.63 -6.68
CA ALA A 2 -7.24 -13.24 -6.25
C ALA A 2 -6.80 -13.12 -4.80
N ILE A 3 -5.93 -12.15 -4.51
CA ILE A 3 -5.41 -11.83 -3.18
C ILE A 3 -5.89 -10.42 -2.83
N SER A 4 -6.30 -10.18 -1.59
CA SER A 4 -6.64 -8.85 -1.12
C SER A 4 -6.22 -8.61 0.32
N GLY A 5 -6.03 -7.35 0.68
CA GLY A 5 -5.69 -6.96 2.05
C GLY A 5 -5.72 -5.46 2.27
N THR A 6 -5.37 -5.06 3.48
CA THR A 6 -5.31 -3.66 3.92
C THR A 6 -3.99 -3.44 4.66
N ILE A 7 -3.33 -2.33 4.37
CA ILE A 7 -2.23 -1.78 5.18
C ILE A 7 -2.84 -0.67 6.04
N SER A 8 -2.71 -0.78 7.37
CA SER A 8 -3.20 0.23 8.31
C SER A 8 -2.04 0.91 9.01
N VAL A 9 -1.83 2.19 8.72
CA VAL A 9 -0.78 3.00 9.33
C VAL A 9 -1.34 3.59 10.63
N THR A 10 -1.14 2.91 11.75
CA THR A 10 -1.73 3.32 13.04
C THR A 10 -1.11 4.60 13.60
N ALA A 11 0.15 4.87 13.27
CA ALA A 11 0.88 6.08 13.65
C ALA A 11 1.45 6.76 12.40
N ALA A 12 1.19 8.06 12.23
CA ALA A 12 1.70 8.86 11.12
C ALA A 12 3.24 8.89 11.10
N GLY A 13 3.83 8.90 9.91
CA GLY A 13 5.28 8.88 9.73
C GLY A 13 5.93 7.55 10.09
N THR A 14 5.19 6.45 10.04
CA THR A 14 5.71 5.10 10.29
C THR A 14 5.43 4.20 9.10
N SER A 15 6.48 3.51 8.62
CA SER A 15 6.34 2.51 7.58
C SER A 15 5.72 1.22 8.14
N VAL A 16 4.66 0.74 7.49
CA VAL A 16 3.93 -0.48 7.86
C VAL A 16 3.90 -1.44 6.69
N GLN A 17 4.30 -2.68 6.94
CA GLN A 17 4.33 -3.74 5.93
C GLN A 17 2.93 -4.24 5.60
N ALA A 18 2.68 -4.57 4.34
CA ALA A 18 1.53 -5.37 3.96
C ALA A 18 1.62 -6.80 4.51
N ALA A 19 0.48 -7.36 4.91
CA ALA A 19 0.41 -8.76 5.30
C ALA A 19 0.86 -9.68 4.14
N ASN A 20 1.60 -10.73 4.46
CA ASN A 20 1.89 -11.80 3.50
C ASN A 20 0.59 -12.59 3.21
N LYS A 21 0.06 -12.45 2.00
CA LYS A 21 -1.14 -13.13 1.52
C LYS A 21 -0.87 -14.02 0.30
N GLY A 22 0.40 -14.15 -0.11
CA GLY A 22 0.84 -14.85 -1.31
C GLY A 22 1.66 -13.97 -2.25
N ASN A 23 1.97 -14.51 -3.43
CA ASN A 23 2.67 -13.78 -4.47
C ASN A 23 1.67 -13.20 -5.49
N ALA A 24 1.91 -11.98 -5.94
CA ALA A 24 1.11 -11.32 -6.96
C ALA A 24 2.01 -10.62 -7.99
N ARG A 25 1.59 -10.65 -9.25
CA ARG A 25 2.25 -9.99 -10.39
C ARG A 25 1.57 -8.68 -10.75
N SER A 26 0.23 -8.66 -10.75
CA SER A 26 -0.57 -7.46 -10.96
C SER A 26 -1.23 -7.06 -9.64
N LEU A 27 -1.06 -5.80 -9.22
CA LEU A 27 -1.66 -5.28 -8.00
C LEU A 27 -2.26 -3.89 -8.23
N VAL A 28 -3.41 -3.65 -7.62
CA VAL A 28 -4.01 -2.32 -7.49
C VAL A 28 -4.00 -1.95 -6.02
N PHE A 29 -3.45 -0.77 -5.72
CA PHE A 29 -3.47 -0.16 -4.39
C PHE A 29 -4.40 1.05 -4.45
N LYS A 30 -5.25 1.21 -3.42
CA LYS A 30 -6.19 2.32 -3.30
C LYS A 30 -6.12 2.91 -1.90
N ALA A 31 -5.87 4.21 -1.80
CA ALA A 31 -6.06 4.95 -0.56
C ALA A 31 -7.57 5.06 -0.28
N ARG A 32 -8.01 4.72 0.93
CA ARG A 32 -9.45 4.76 1.26
C ARG A 32 -9.99 6.19 1.15
N ASN A 33 -11.23 6.31 0.69
CA ASN A 33 -11.89 7.61 0.53
C ASN A 33 -12.09 8.35 1.87
N ASN A 34 -12.08 7.66 3.00
CA ASN A 34 -12.23 8.23 4.33
C ASN A 34 -10.90 8.53 5.04
N ASN A 35 -9.76 8.30 4.38
CA ASN A 35 -8.47 8.78 4.87
C ASN A 35 -8.51 10.32 4.97
N THR A 36 -7.79 10.85 5.95
CA THR A 36 -7.73 12.30 6.19
C THR A 36 -6.46 12.94 5.65
N GLY A 37 -5.41 12.14 5.46
CA GLY A 37 -4.15 12.54 4.88
C GLY A 37 -3.80 11.78 3.60
N THR A 38 -2.66 12.15 3.04
CA THR A 38 -2.02 11.44 1.94
C THR A 38 -1.33 10.19 2.48
N CYS A 39 -1.49 9.06 1.79
CA CYS A 39 -0.71 7.86 2.04
C CYS A 39 0.44 7.75 1.05
N TYR A 40 1.47 7.00 1.42
CA TYR A 40 2.68 6.80 0.63
C TYR A 40 2.94 5.32 0.47
N LEU A 41 3.08 4.83 -0.76
CA LEU A 41 3.36 3.43 -1.08
C LEU A 41 4.82 3.26 -1.50
N GLY A 42 5.48 2.22 -1.01
CA GLY A 42 6.89 1.95 -1.34
C GLY A 42 7.44 0.65 -0.72
N ALA A 43 8.76 0.64 -0.52
CA ALA A 43 9.49 -0.44 0.17
C ALA A 43 9.61 -0.14 1.68
N SER A 44 10.41 -0.91 2.42
CA SER A 44 10.47 -0.85 3.89
C SER A 44 10.85 0.52 4.48
N ASP A 45 11.55 1.34 3.71
CA ASP A 45 11.99 2.70 4.05
C ASP A 45 11.02 3.80 3.61
N VAL A 46 9.85 3.44 3.06
CA VAL A 46 8.86 4.40 2.56
C VAL A 46 8.52 5.48 3.59
N SER A 47 8.52 6.71 3.10
CA SER A 47 8.16 7.90 3.84
C SER A 47 7.42 8.91 2.95
N SER A 48 7.01 10.03 3.55
CA SER A 48 6.48 11.18 2.81
C SER A 48 7.43 11.82 1.78
N THR A 49 8.73 11.48 1.81
CA THR A 49 9.75 12.08 0.93
C THR A 49 10.04 11.25 -0.32
N ASP A 50 9.95 9.94 -0.22
CA ASP A 50 10.39 8.97 -1.24
C ASP A 50 9.30 7.97 -1.67
N GLY A 51 8.16 7.95 -0.98
CA GLY A 51 7.02 7.12 -1.34
C GLY A 51 6.16 7.69 -2.47
N THR A 52 5.48 6.80 -3.18
CA THR A 52 4.46 7.18 -4.17
C THR A 52 3.21 7.66 -3.44
N SER A 53 2.88 8.94 -3.59
CA SER A 53 1.73 9.56 -2.92
C SER A 53 0.40 9.11 -3.50
N LEU A 54 -0.56 8.81 -2.62
CA LEU A 54 -1.95 8.50 -2.94
C LEU A 54 -2.84 9.38 -2.05
N VAL A 55 -3.56 10.33 -2.66
CA VAL A 55 -4.58 11.11 -1.93
C VAL A 55 -5.82 10.25 -1.65
N PRO A 56 -6.70 10.60 -0.69
CA PRO A 56 -7.89 9.82 -0.39
C PRO A 56 -8.73 9.52 -1.64
N GLY A 57 -8.96 8.24 -1.90
CA GLY A 57 -9.70 7.74 -3.06
C GLY A 57 -8.88 7.54 -4.33
N GLU A 58 -7.62 7.97 -4.39
CA GLU A 58 -6.71 7.67 -5.48
C GLU A 58 -6.30 6.19 -5.48
N SER A 59 -5.97 5.69 -6.67
CA SER A 59 -5.45 4.34 -6.85
C SER A 59 -4.33 4.29 -7.86
N ILE A 60 -3.39 3.38 -7.65
CA ILE A 60 -2.32 3.05 -8.59
C ILE A 60 -2.35 1.56 -8.90
N GLN A 61 -2.01 1.22 -10.14
CA GLN A 61 -1.82 -0.16 -10.57
C GLN A 61 -0.35 -0.40 -10.90
N LEU A 62 0.18 -1.53 -10.45
CA LEU A 62 1.53 -1.99 -10.73
C LEU A 62 1.46 -3.36 -11.41
N GLU A 63 2.27 -3.53 -12.46
CA GLU A 63 2.49 -4.79 -13.14
C GLU A 63 3.97 -5.16 -13.03
N LEU A 64 4.27 -6.31 -12.45
CA LEU A 64 5.63 -6.76 -12.21
C LEU A 64 6.09 -7.74 -13.28
N ALA A 65 7.40 -7.81 -13.49
CA ALA A 65 7.99 -8.80 -14.40
C ALA A 65 7.79 -10.23 -13.87
N ASN A 66 7.85 -10.42 -12.55
CA ASN A 66 7.63 -11.68 -11.86
C ASN A 66 6.75 -11.44 -10.62
N ALA A 67 5.94 -12.43 -10.25
CA ALA A 67 5.16 -12.34 -9.01
C ALA A 67 6.08 -12.32 -7.78
N ILE A 68 5.81 -11.39 -6.87
CA ILE A 68 6.52 -11.26 -5.59
C ILE A 68 5.53 -11.30 -4.43
N SER A 69 6.02 -11.64 -3.25
CA SER A 69 5.19 -11.63 -2.03
C SER A 69 4.56 -10.26 -1.81
N THR A 70 3.29 -10.22 -1.43
CA THR A 70 2.61 -8.96 -1.03
C THR A 70 3.33 -8.27 0.13
N SER A 71 4.10 -9.00 0.94
CA SER A 71 4.91 -8.43 2.03
C SER A 71 6.11 -7.60 1.56
N GLN A 72 6.38 -7.53 0.26
CA GLN A 72 7.40 -6.61 -0.28
C GLN A 72 6.93 -5.16 -0.28
N PHE A 73 5.62 -4.92 -0.17
CA PHE A 73 5.03 -3.58 -0.17
C PHE A 73 4.82 -3.06 1.24
N TRP A 74 5.05 -1.77 1.40
CA TRP A 74 4.90 -1.04 2.64
C TRP A 74 4.16 0.27 2.39
N ALA A 75 3.55 0.81 3.43
CA ALA A 75 2.96 2.13 3.39
C ALA A 75 3.31 2.99 4.61
N ASP A 76 3.43 4.28 4.39
CA ASP A 76 3.40 5.34 5.40
C ASP A 76 2.17 6.24 5.15
N ALA A 77 1.77 7.05 6.12
CA ALA A 77 0.69 8.00 6.01
C ALA A 77 0.97 9.28 6.79
N ALA A 78 0.42 10.38 6.29
CA ALA A 78 0.49 11.69 6.95
C ALA A 78 -0.36 11.77 8.23
N ASN A 79 -1.38 10.91 8.37
CA ASN A 79 -2.31 10.91 9.50
C ASN A 79 -2.45 9.51 10.10
N ASN A 80 -2.73 9.47 11.41
CA ASN A 80 -2.96 8.23 12.14
C ASN A 80 -4.21 7.52 11.62
N ASN A 81 -4.12 6.19 11.48
CA ASN A 81 -5.19 5.29 11.04
C ASN A 81 -5.63 5.46 9.58
N ASP A 82 -4.85 6.17 8.76
CA ASP A 82 -5.06 6.14 7.31
C ASP A 82 -4.67 4.76 6.75
N GLN A 83 -5.36 4.35 5.69
CA GLN A 83 -5.34 2.97 5.20
C GLN A 83 -5.24 2.89 3.68
N ILE A 84 -4.51 1.89 3.21
CA ILE A 84 -4.46 1.50 1.79
C ILE A 84 -5.01 0.09 1.66
N ASP A 85 -6.02 -0.08 0.80
CA ASP A 85 -6.50 -1.39 0.38
C ASP A 85 -5.77 -1.84 -0.88
N PHE A 86 -5.57 -3.15 -1.01
CA PHE A 86 -5.00 -3.73 -2.22
C PHE A 86 -5.74 -4.98 -2.67
N ILE A 87 -5.74 -5.19 -3.98
CA ILE A 87 -6.13 -6.44 -4.64
C ILE A 87 -5.05 -6.81 -5.65
N GLY A 88 -4.77 -8.10 -5.83
CA GLY A 88 -3.83 -8.56 -6.83
C GLY A 88 -4.06 -10.00 -7.28
N ASN A 89 -3.36 -10.38 -8.32
CA ASN A 89 -3.32 -11.72 -8.88
C ASN A 89 -1.92 -12.04 -9.40
N ASP A 90 -1.62 -13.34 -9.49
CA ASP A 90 -0.51 -13.88 -10.28
C ASP A 90 -0.82 -13.76 -11.79
#